data_AF-B0XGX5-F1
#
_entry.id   AF-B0XGX5-F1
#
_cell.length_a   1.000
_cell.length_b   1.000
_cell.length_c   1.000
_cell.angle_alpha   90.00
_cell.angle_beta   90.00
_cell.angle_gamma   90.00
#
_symmetry.space_group_name_H-M   'P 1'
#
loop_
_entity.id
_entity.type
_entity.pdbx_description
1 polymer ?
#
loop_
_entity_poly.entity_id
_entity_poly.type
_entity_poly.pdbx_seq_one_letter_code
_entity_poly.pdbx_strand_id
1 'polypeptide(L)'
;MASNEDAPKAMNVLDLPVEILEEIFEYLSYDEIAKKRIICKKVDQVCQSLLNRGFLKMIKRHNANLKAIKMQLPRRESERRNHPLAKHSDILTCIETRISMLSMTYSKYVDKDLCCFIPGKVIDEVFNILKLIEGTSKPLRAHEVLQELRDISSMAIEHFDENIAHRLKRIMGGDRNQMKQLPARDMLLSMEIRDLPRRVDESETKNRELLANLSKAGGGTGSVSVESTPVVVHRNMKPRSATIILKRILNETAADGDADGAGSSKKTKRD
;
A
#
# COMPACT_ATOMS: atom_id res chain seq x y z
N MET A 1 -27.23 -37.43 36.17
CA MET A 1 -26.05 -36.55 36.18
C MET A 1 -24.82 -37.43 36.08
N ALA A 2 -24.21 -37.49 34.90
CA ALA A 2 -22.84 -37.92 34.71
C ALA A 2 -22.42 -37.33 33.36
N SER A 3 -21.76 -36.18 33.44
CA SER A 3 -21.23 -35.44 32.31
C SER A 3 -20.07 -36.24 31.72
N ASN A 4 -20.19 -36.66 30.46
CA ASN A 4 -19.04 -37.16 29.69
C ASN A 4 -18.22 -35.94 29.26
N GLU A 5 -17.21 -35.58 30.05
CA GLU A 5 -16.13 -34.68 29.62
C GLU A 5 -14.91 -35.48 29.13
N ASP A 6 -14.26 -34.89 28.12
CA ASP A 6 -12.95 -35.21 27.55
C ASP A 6 -12.76 -36.51 26.74
N ALA A 7 -13.34 -36.51 25.53
CA ALA A 7 -12.66 -37.14 24.39
C ALA A 7 -11.48 -36.24 23.98
N PRO A 8 -10.27 -36.78 23.73
CA PRO A 8 -9.14 -35.97 23.29
C PRO A 8 -9.51 -35.32 21.97
N LYS A 9 -9.64 -33.99 21.96
CA LYS A 9 -9.91 -33.21 20.75
C LYS A 9 -8.78 -33.50 19.76
N ALA A 10 -9.08 -34.24 18.70
CA ALA A 10 -8.11 -34.55 17.65
C ALA A 10 -7.52 -33.22 17.15
N MET A 11 -6.22 -33.01 17.40
CA MET A 11 -5.55 -31.81 16.95
C MET A 11 -5.51 -31.81 15.43
N ASN A 12 -6.21 -30.87 14.81
CA ASN A 12 -6.11 -30.69 13.38
C ASN A 12 -4.79 -29.95 13.09
N VAL A 13 -4.15 -30.26 11.97
CA VAL A 13 -2.96 -29.51 11.51
C VAL A 13 -3.25 -28.00 11.44
N LEU A 14 -4.49 -27.62 11.12
CA LEU A 14 -4.91 -26.22 11.06
C LEU A 14 -4.96 -25.52 12.43
N ASP A 15 -4.88 -26.25 13.55
CA ASP A 15 -4.85 -25.68 14.89
C ASP A 15 -3.41 -25.24 15.28
N LEU A 16 -2.40 -25.61 14.49
CA LEU A 16 -1.02 -25.19 14.70
C LEU A 16 -0.83 -23.67 14.47
N PRO A 17 0.17 -23.05 15.14
CA PRO A 17 0.61 -21.70 14.83
C PRO A 17 1.01 -21.55 13.36
N VAL A 18 0.86 -20.33 12.83
CA VAL A 18 1.10 -20.04 11.41
C VAL A 18 2.56 -20.28 11.04
N GLU A 19 3.49 -20.01 11.97
CA GLU A 19 4.92 -20.18 11.82
C GLU A 19 5.29 -21.65 11.56
N ILE A 20 4.64 -22.56 12.28
CA ILE A 20 4.85 -24.01 12.12
C ILE A 20 4.26 -24.50 10.80
N LEU A 21 3.11 -23.96 10.39
CA LEU A 21 2.52 -24.25 9.09
C LEU A 21 3.39 -23.76 7.93
N GLU A 22 3.98 -22.57 8.07
CA GLU A 22 4.96 -22.06 7.11
C GLU A 22 6.18 -22.99 7.00
N GLU A 23 6.71 -23.45 8.12
CA GLU A 23 7.87 -24.37 8.15
C GLU A 23 7.54 -25.73 7.52
N ILE A 24 6.35 -26.28 7.78
CA ILE A 24 5.88 -27.52 7.13
C ILE A 24 5.77 -27.33 5.62
N PHE A 25 5.20 -26.21 5.17
CA PHE A 25 5.03 -25.95 3.74
C PHE A 25 6.32 -25.55 3.03
N GLU A 26 7.37 -25.11 3.73
CA GLU A 26 8.70 -24.87 3.12
C GLU A 26 9.36 -26.14 2.57
N TYR A 27 8.90 -27.34 2.95
CA TYR A 27 9.35 -28.59 2.37
C TYR A 27 8.70 -28.91 1.00
N LEU A 28 7.71 -28.12 0.58
CA LEU A 28 7.05 -28.28 -0.71
C LEU A 28 7.66 -27.38 -1.77
N SER A 29 7.50 -27.76 -3.04
CA SER A 29 7.83 -26.87 -4.15
C SER A 29 6.89 -25.67 -4.20
N TYR A 30 7.34 -24.54 -4.74
CA TYR A 30 6.50 -23.35 -4.85
C TYR A 30 5.28 -23.59 -5.78
N ASP A 31 5.41 -24.45 -6.79
CA ASP A 31 4.29 -24.92 -7.62
C ASP A 31 3.22 -25.65 -6.80
N GLU A 32 3.61 -26.53 -5.87
CA GLU A 32 2.66 -27.20 -4.97
C GLU A 32 2.02 -26.23 -3.99
N ILE A 33 2.81 -25.30 -3.42
CA ILE A 33 2.31 -24.24 -2.55
C ILE A 33 1.24 -23.42 -3.28
N ALA A 34 1.47 -23.04 -4.53
CA ALA A 34 0.50 -22.30 -5.34
C ALA A 34 -0.81 -23.07 -5.55
N LYS A 35 -0.74 -24.39 -5.79
CA LYS A 35 -1.93 -25.25 -5.98
C LYS A 35 -2.72 -25.47 -4.68
N LYS A 36 -2.05 -25.50 -3.52
CA LYS A 36 -2.70 -25.75 -2.21
C LYS A 36 -3.52 -24.56 -1.68
N ARG A 37 -3.44 -23.40 -2.33
CA ARG A 37 -4.21 -22.20 -1.96
C ARG A 37 -5.73 -22.38 -1.97
N ILE A 38 -6.25 -23.33 -2.75
CA ILE A 38 -7.70 -23.57 -2.85
C ILE A 38 -8.28 -24.36 -1.67
N ILE A 39 -7.46 -24.86 -0.73
CA ILE A 39 -7.90 -25.76 0.33
C ILE A 39 -8.74 -25.03 1.38
N CYS A 40 -8.21 -23.98 2.00
CA CYS A 40 -8.92 -23.18 3.00
C CYS A 40 -8.29 -21.80 3.17
N LYS A 41 -9.01 -20.86 3.82
CA LYS A 41 -8.54 -19.48 4.02
C LYS A 41 -7.22 -19.37 4.79
N LYS A 42 -7.04 -20.20 5.83
CA LYS A 42 -5.81 -20.21 6.64
C LYS A 42 -4.63 -20.68 5.78
N VAL A 43 -4.77 -21.79 5.06
CA VAL A 43 -3.74 -22.30 4.14
C VAL A 43 -3.46 -21.31 3.02
N ASP A 44 -4.48 -20.67 2.44
CA ASP A 44 -4.29 -19.64 1.42
C ASP A 44 -3.41 -18.49 1.94
N GLN A 45 -3.70 -17.94 3.12
CA GLN A 45 -2.89 -16.88 3.73
C GLN A 45 -1.42 -17.30 3.91
N VAL A 46 -1.19 -18.51 4.42
CA VAL A 46 0.17 -19.06 4.59
C VAL A 46 0.88 -19.21 3.25
N CYS A 47 0.22 -19.82 2.26
CA CYS A 47 0.79 -19.99 0.91
C CYS A 47 1.06 -18.65 0.22
N GLN A 48 0.20 -17.64 0.39
CA GLN A 48 0.42 -16.29 -0.13
C GLN A 48 1.69 -15.65 0.46
N SER A 49 1.86 -15.73 1.79
CA SER A 49 3.08 -15.29 2.49
C SER A 49 4.32 -15.98 1.93
N LEU A 50 4.29 -17.31 1.82
CA LEU A 50 5.41 -18.11 1.31
C LEU A 50 5.77 -17.79 -0.14
N LEU A 51 4.79 -17.59 -1.03
CA LEU A 51 5.03 -17.25 -2.43
C LEU A 51 5.63 -15.85 -2.59
N ASN A 52 5.13 -14.86 -1.85
CA ASN A 52 5.70 -13.51 -1.84
C ASN A 52 7.14 -13.52 -1.31
N ARG A 53 7.37 -14.22 -0.19
CA ARG A 53 8.71 -14.41 0.39
C ARG A 53 9.64 -15.14 -0.59
N GLY A 54 9.13 -16.18 -1.26
CA GLY A 54 9.84 -16.96 -2.27
C GLY A 54 10.28 -16.11 -3.45
N PHE A 55 9.40 -15.25 -3.98
CA PHE A 55 9.73 -14.34 -5.07
C PHE A 55 10.85 -13.36 -4.68
N LEU A 56 10.79 -12.76 -3.49
CA LEU A 56 11.86 -11.88 -2.98
C LEU A 56 13.17 -12.65 -2.77
N LYS A 57 13.11 -13.86 -2.21
CA LYS A 57 14.28 -14.74 -2.02
C LYS A 57 14.94 -15.11 -3.35
N MET A 58 14.14 -15.38 -4.38
CA MET A 58 14.58 -15.65 -5.74
C MET A 58 15.33 -14.45 -6.34
N ILE A 59 14.75 -13.24 -6.27
CA ILE A 59 15.40 -12.01 -6.74
C ILE A 59 16.74 -11.80 -6.03
N LYS A 60 16.76 -11.94 -4.70
CA LYS A 60 17.98 -11.76 -3.90
C LYS A 60 19.08 -12.76 -4.29
N ARG A 61 18.73 -14.04 -4.44
CA ARG A 61 19.69 -15.09 -4.83
C ARG A 61 20.22 -14.84 -6.24
N HIS A 62 19.35 -14.50 -7.18
CA HIS A 62 19.74 -14.15 -8.55
C HIS A 62 20.75 -13.00 -8.56
N ASN A 63 20.46 -11.89 -7.87
CA ASN A 63 21.35 -10.73 -7.81
C ASN A 63 22.72 -11.06 -7.18
N ALA A 64 22.73 -11.89 -6.13
CA ALA A 64 23.97 -12.34 -5.51
C ALA A 64 24.83 -13.16 -6.49
N ASN A 65 24.20 -14.09 -7.22
CA ASN A 65 24.89 -14.93 -8.20
C ASN A 65 25.43 -14.11 -9.38
N LEU A 66 24.62 -13.20 -9.94
CA LEU A 66 25.04 -12.29 -11.01
C LEU A 66 26.20 -11.40 -10.59
N LYS A 67 26.17 -10.86 -9.37
CA LYS A 67 27.28 -10.07 -8.82
C LYS A 67 28.55 -10.91 -8.67
N ALA A 68 28.44 -12.14 -8.16
CA ALA A 68 29.56 -13.06 -8.00
C ALA A 68 30.23 -13.38 -9.34
N ILE A 69 29.45 -13.71 -10.37
CA ILE A 69 29.98 -13.99 -11.70
C ILE A 69 30.59 -12.71 -12.32
N LYS A 70 29.90 -11.57 -12.26
CA LYS A 70 30.41 -10.29 -12.80
C LYS A 70 31.75 -9.87 -12.20
N MET A 71 32.00 -10.17 -10.92
CA MET A 71 33.29 -9.88 -10.27
C MET A 71 34.44 -10.76 -10.78
N GLN A 72 34.15 -11.95 -11.31
CA GLN A 72 35.16 -12.88 -11.84
C GLN A 72 35.42 -12.66 -13.34
N LEU A 73 34.59 -11.88 -14.03
CA LEU A 73 34.75 -11.62 -15.46
C LEU A 73 35.82 -10.53 -15.72
N PRO A 74 36.65 -10.68 -16.76
CA PRO A 74 37.55 -9.64 -17.22
C PRO A 74 36.79 -8.35 -17.58
N ARG A 75 37.39 -7.18 -17.30
CA ARG A 75 36.80 -5.88 -17.65
C ARG A 75 36.71 -5.64 -19.17
N ARG A 76 37.60 -6.25 -19.96
CA ARG A 76 37.63 -6.10 -21.42
C ARG A 76 36.66 -7.07 -22.10
N GLU A 77 35.83 -6.55 -22.99
CA GLU A 77 34.81 -7.33 -23.74
C GLU A 77 35.43 -8.50 -24.53
N SER A 78 36.57 -8.26 -25.18
CA SER A 78 37.27 -9.27 -26.00
C SER A 78 37.75 -10.47 -25.17
N GLU A 79 38.23 -10.22 -23.96
CA GLU A 79 38.67 -11.26 -23.01
C GLU A 79 37.46 -11.95 -22.35
N ARG A 80 36.39 -11.19 -22.11
CA ARG A 80 35.14 -11.71 -21.56
C ARG A 80 34.50 -12.74 -22.48
N ARG A 81 34.40 -12.49 -23.79
CA ARG A 81 33.78 -13.44 -24.75
C ARG A 81 34.43 -14.82 -24.78
N ASN A 82 35.72 -14.89 -24.46
CA ASN A 82 36.48 -16.14 -24.42
C ASN A 82 36.49 -16.79 -23.03
N HIS A 83 35.91 -16.14 -22.02
CA HIS A 83 35.91 -16.63 -20.65
C HIS A 83 34.84 -17.73 -20.44
N PRO A 84 35.16 -18.85 -19.75
CA PRO A 84 34.20 -19.93 -19.50
C PRO A 84 32.89 -19.47 -18.84
N LEU A 85 32.96 -18.48 -17.94
CA LEU A 85 31.78 -17.94 -17.22
C LEU A 85 30.95 -16.93 -18.03
N ALA A 86 31.38 -16.51 -19.21
CA ALA A 86 30.63 -15.52 -20.00
C ALA A 86 29.24 -16.03 -20.37
N LYS A 87 29.15 -17.31 -20.77
CA LYS A 87 27.85 -17.97 -21.04
C LYS A 87 26.94 -17.99 -19.82
N HIS A 88 27.49 -18.20 -18.62
CA HIS A 88 26.72 -18.17 -17.38
C HIS A 88 26.20 -16.76 -17.09
N SER A 89 27.02 -15.73 -17.32
CA SER A 89 26.59 -14.33 -17.21
C SER A 89 25.49 -13.95 -18.20
N ASP A 90 25.57 -14.44 -19.44
CA ASP A 90 24.52 -14.20 -20.44
C ASP A 90 23.20 -14.85 -20.03
N ILE A 91 23.24 -16.11 -19.58
CA ILE A 91 22.06 -16.81 -19.06
C ILE A 91 21.44 -16.05 -17.89
N LEU A 92 22.24 -15.61 -16.91
CA LEU A 92 21.74 -14.81 -15.80
C LEU A 92 21.12 -13.49 -16.27
N THR A 93 21.71 -12.81 -17.24
CA THR A 93 21.14 -11.57 -17.79
C THR A 93 19.79 -11.82 -18.47
N CYS A 94 19.62 -12.96 -19.13
CA CYS A 94 18.31 -13.37 -19.64
C CYS A 94 17.29 -13.65 -18.52
N ILE A 95 17.71 -14.29 -17.42
CA ILE A 95 16.85 -14.51 -16.24
C ILE A 95 16.45 -13.17 -15.61
N GLU A 96 17.39 -12.24 -15.47
CA GLU A 96 17.15 -10.87 -14.95
C GLU A 96 16.03 -10.17 -15.72
N THR A 97 16.00 -10.34 -17.04
CA THR A 97 14.96 -9.80 -17.90
C THR A 97 13.59 -10.40 -17.58
N ARG A 98 13.50 -11.72 -17.38
CA ARG A 98 12.24 -12.40 -17.00
C ARG A 98 11.77 -12.00 -15.62
N ILE A 99 12.68 -11.94 -14.64
CA ILE A 99 12.39 -11.47 -13.28
C ILE A 99 11.84 -10.04 -13.33
N SER A 100 12.47 -9.14 -14.09
CA SER A 100 12.03 -7.74 -14.21
C SER A 100 10.63 -7.63 -14.80
N MET A 101 10.31 -8.41 -15.84
CA MET A 101 8.95 -8.46 -16.40
C MET A 101 7.92 -8.89 -15.36
N LEU A 102 8.22 -9.93 -14.57
CA LEU A 102 7.34 -10.40 -13.50
C LEU A 102 7.19 -9.35 -12.40
N SER A 103 8.26 -8.68 -11.98
CA SER A 103 8.19 -7.58 -11.01
C SER A 103 7.30 -6.44 -11.51
N MET A 104 7.44 -6.03 -12.78
CA MET A 104 6.58 -5.00 -13.37
C MET A 104 5.09 -5.40 -13.41
N THR A 105 4.81 -6.67 -13.63
CA THR A 105 3.44 -7.20 -13.67
C THR A 105 2.81 -7.27 -12.28
N TYR A 106 3.53 -7.87 -11.32
CA TYR A 106 2.95 -8.27 -10.03
C TYR A 106 3.22 -7.30 -8.89
N SER A 107 4.42 -6.69 -8.78
CA SER A 107 4.85 -5.99 -7.56
C SER A 107 3.87 -4.90 -7.12
N LYS A 108 3.35 -4.09 -8.05
CA LYS A 108 2.39 -3.01 -7.73
C LYS A 108 1.08 -3.49 -7.07
N TYR A 109 0.72 -4.76 -7.25
CA TYR A 109 -0.47 -5.36 -6.64
C TYR A 109 -0.12 -6.11 -5.36
N VAL A 110 1.06 -6.77 -5.33
CA VAL A 110 1.60 -7.43 -4.14
C VAL A 110 1.85 -6.42 -3.02
N ASP A 111 2.46 -5.28 -3.34
CA ASP A 111 2.78 -4.21 -2.37
C ASP A 111 1.52 -3.58 -1.75
N LYS A 112 0.37 -3.72 -2.41
CA LYS A 112 -0.93 -3.23 -1.94
C LYS A 112 -1.80 -4.33 -1.32
N ASP A 113 -1.24 -5.52 -1.13
CA ASP A 113 -1.93 -6.70 -0.63
C ASP A 113 -3.19 -7.06 -1.45
N LEU A 114 -3.19 -6.72 -2.76
CA LEU A 114 -4.32 -6.99 -3.66
C LEU A 114 -4.24 -8.39 -4.28
N CYS A 115 -3.04 -8.93 -4.42
CA CYS A 115 -2.79 -10.31 -4.79
C CYS A 115 -1.39 -10.73 -4.33
N CYS A 116 -1.18 -12.01 -4.08
CA CYS A 116 0.17 -12.55 -3.94
C CYS A 116 0.80 -12.84 -5.30
N PHE A 117 2.09 -13.17 -5.31
CA PHE A 117 2.74 -13.78 -6.46
C PHE A 117 2.13 -15.17 -6.72
N ILE A 118 1.59 -15.37 -7.92
CA ILE A 118 0.80 -16.56 -8.28
C ILE A 118 1.63 -17.68 -8.89
N PRO A 119 2.59 -17.42 -9.80
CA PRO A 119 3.20 -18.50 -10.57
C PRO A 119 4.35 -19.17 -9.80
N GLY A 120 4.02 -20.02 -8.84
CA GLY A 120 4.99 -20.75 -8.01
C GLY A 120 6.03 -21.55 -8.82
N LYS A 121 5.59 -22.17 -9.93
CA LYS A 121 6.46 -22.92 -10.86
C LYS A 121 7.61 -22.07 -11.43
N VAL A 122 7.41 -20.76 -11.61
CA VAL A 122 8.47 -19.84 -12.06
C VAL A 122 9.59 -19.74 -11.02
N ILE A 123 9.23 -19.67 -9.72
CA ILE A 123 10.21 -19.59 -8.64
C ILE A 123 11.06 -20.86 -8.60
N ASP A 124 10.40 -22.02 -8.68
CA ASP A 124 11.08 -23.31 -8.72
C ASP A 124 12.07 -23.38 -9.88
N GLU A 125 11.63 -22.98 -11.08
CA GLU A 125 12.46 -23.04 -12.28
C GLU A 125 13.66 -22.11 -12.20
N VAL A 126 13.49 -20.87 -11.71
CA VAL A 126 14.63 -19.97 -11.50
C VAL A 126 15.61 -20.56 -10.50
N PHE A 127 15.15 -21.13 -9.37
CA PHE A 127 16.06 -21.76 -8.41
C PHE A 127 16.78 -22.98 -8.99
N ASN A 128 16.10 -23.78 -9.80
CA ASN A 128 16.69 -24.91 -10.50
C ASN A 128 17.82 -24.45 -11.45
N ILE A 129 17.54 -23.43 -12.27
CA ILE A 129 18.53 -22.87 -13.19
C ILE A 129 19.73 -22.27 -12.43
N LEU A 130 19.49 -21.52 -11.35
CA LEU A 130 20.56 -20.96 -10.52
C LEU A 130 21.44 -22.07 -9.92
N LYS A 131 20.85 -23.17 -9.45
CA LYS A 131 21.58 -24.33 -8.93
C LYS A 131 22.40 -25.02 -10.02
N LEU A 132 21.88 -25.13 -11.24
CA LEU A 132 22.61 -25.68 -12.38
C LEU A 132 23.84 -24.83 -12.72
N ILE A 133 23.70 -23.51 -12.73
CA ILE A 133 24.81 -22.58 -12.99
C ILE A 133 25.90 -22.67 -11.90
N GLU A 134 25.50 -22.83 -10.64
CA GLU A 134 26.44 -22.98 -9.51
C GLU A 134 27.15 -24.35 -9.52
N GLY A 135 26.47 -25.42 -9.92
CA GLY A 135 26.96 -26.80 -9.82
C GLY A 135 27.69 -27.34 -11.05
N THR A 136 27.61 -26.67 -12.20
CA THR A 136 28.19 -27.16 -13.46
C THR A 136 29.31 -26.25 -13.96
N SER A 137 30.47 -26.83 -14.24
CA SER A 137 31.58 -26.16 -14.95
C SER A 137 31.52 -26.35 -16.48
N LYS A 138 30.56 -27.14 -16.99
CA LYS A 138 30.38 -27.42 -18.42
C LYS A 138 29.53 -26.32 -19.08
N PRO A 139 29.78 -25.98 -20.35
CA PRO A 139 28.98 -24.98 -21.06
C PRO A 139 27.53 -25.46 -21.21
N LEU A 140 26.61 -24.78 -20.52
CA LEU A 140 25.18 -25.01 -20.62
C LEU A 140 24.62 -24.46 -21.94
N ARG A 141 23.66 -25.16 -22.54
CA ARG A 141 22.92 -24.65 -23.69
C ARG A 141 21.84 -23.70 -23.19
N ALA A 142 22.09 -22.39 -23.31
CA ALA A 142 21.20 -21.35 -22.81
C ALA A 142 19.75 -21.50 -23.30
N HIS A 143 19.54 -21.91 -24.55
CA HIS A 143 18.20 -22.05 -25.11
C HIS A 143 17.40 -23.18 -24.44
N GLU A 144 18.00 -24.34 -24.16
CA GLU A 144 17.33 -25.48 -23.51
C GLU A 144 16.95 -25.12 -22.06
N VAL A 145 17.89 -24.48 -21.35
CA VAL A 145 17.71 -24.11 -19.93
C VAL A 145 16.70 -22.97 -19.76
N LEU A 146 16.66 -22.00 -20.67
CA LEU A 146 15.79 -20.83 -20.55
C LEU A 146 14.44 -20.98 -21.26
N GLN A 147 14.22 -22.06 -22.01
CA GLN A 147 12.96 -22.25 -22.74
C GLN A 147 11.79 -22.36 -21.77
N GLU A 148 11.86 -23.30 -20.83
CA GLU A 148 10.78 -23.53 -19.86
C GLU A 148 10.49 -22.26 -19.05
N LEU A 149 11.53 -21.59 -18.52
CA LEU A 149 11.38 -20.32 -17.79
C LEU A 149 10.68 -19.25 -18.62
N ARG A 150 11.01 -19.14 -19.92
CA ARG A 150 10.34 -18.18 -20.81
C ARG A 150 8.88 -18.54 -20.97
N ASP A 151 8.57 -19.79 -21.30
CA ASP A 151 7.21 -20.22 -21.59
C ASP A 151 6.30 -20.03 -20.36
N ILE A 152 6.69 -20.56 -19.19
CA ILE A 152 5.89 -20.44 -17.97
C ILE A 152 5.74 -19.00 -17.51
N SER A 153 6.77 -18.15 -17.68
CA SER A 153 6.68 -16.73 -17.31
C SER A 153 5.77 -15.95 -18.25
N SER A 154 5.73 -16.28 -19.55
CA SER A 154 4.84 -15.61 -20.51
C SER A 154 3.39 -16.01 -20.25
N MET A 155 3.14 -17.31 -20.11
CA MET A 155 1.82 -17.82 -19.74
C MET A 155 1.29 -17.20 -18.44
N ALA A 156 2.16 -17.03 -17.45
CA ALA A 156 1.78 -16.40 -16.18
C ALA A 156 1.40 -14.92 -16.35
N ILE A 157 2.12 -14.16 -17.18
CA ILE A 157 1.82 -12.75 -17.44
C ILE A 157 0.52 -12.61 -18.22
N GLU A 158 0.34 -13.40 -19.28
CA GLU A 158 -0.88 -13.42 -20.10
C GLU A 158 -2.11 -13.77 -19.25
N HIS A 159 -2.04 -14.85 -18.48
CA HIS A 159 -3.13 -15.25 -17.60
C HIS A 159 -3.48 -14.16 -16.60
N PHE A 160 -2.47 -13.49 -16.02
CA PHE A 160 -2.68 -12.40 -15.10
C PHE A 160 -3.37 -11.21 -15.77
N ASP A 161 -2.90 -10.77 -16.93
CA ASP A 161 -3.46 -9.63 -17.63
C ASP A 161 -4.91 -9.87 -18.08
N GLU A 162 -5.22 -11.05 -18.58
CA GLU A 162 -6.56 -11.42 -19.06
C GLU A 162 -7.56 -11.65 -17.93
N ASN A 163 -7.19 -12.39 -16.88
CA ASN A 163 -8.14 -12.94 -15.92
C ASN A 163 -8.17 -12.20 -14.58
N ILE A 164 -7.10 -11.46 -14.24
CA ILE A 164 -6.89 -10.94 -12.89
C ILE A 164 -6.75 -9.42 -12.91
N ALA A 165 -5.89 -8.89 -13.78
CA ALA A 165 -5.48 -7.49 -13.77
C ALA A 165 -6.66 -6.52 -13.92
N HIS A 166 -7.66 -6.84 -14.75
CA HIS A 166 -8.85 -6.00 -14.93
C HIS A 166 -9.62 -5.76 -13.63
N ARG A 167 -9.80 -6.81 -12.81
CA ARG A 167 -10.48 -6.73 -11.52
C ARG A 167 -9.65 -5.90 -10.53
N LEU A 168 -8.35 -6.16 -10.44
CA LEU A 168 -7.45 -5.43 -9.54
C LEU A 168 -7.31 -3.94 -9.93
N LYS A 169 -7.24 -3.63 -11.24
CA LYS A 169 -7.21 -2.25 -11.75
C LYS A 169 -8.45 -1.47 -11.37
N ARG A 170 -9.62 -2.13 -11.29
CA ARG A 170 -10.87 -1.50 -10.85
C ARG A 170 -10.83 -1.13 -9.37
N ILE A 171 -10.31 -2.05 -8.54
CA ILE A 171 -10.12 -1.82 -7.10
C ILE A 171 -9.16 -0.64 -6.88
N MET A 172 -8.03 -0.60 -7.60
CA MET A 172 -7.10 0.53 -7.54
C MET A 172 -7.64 1.84 -8.17
N GLY A 173 -8.53 1.71 -9.15
CA GLY A 173 -9.07 2.84 -9.93
C GLY A 173 -10.22 3.58 -9.23
N GLY A 174 -10.77 3.00 -8.14
CA GLY A 174 -11.81 3.63 -7.32
C GLY A 174 -11.42 5.03 -6.80
N ASP A 175 -10.13 5.30 -6.62
CA ASP A 175 -9.65 6.63 -6.20
C ASP A 175 -9.63 7.68 -7.33
N ARG A 176 -9.41 7.27 -8.58
CA ARG A 176 -9.27 8.22 -9.70
C ARG A 176 -10.61 8.84 -10.11
N ASN A 177 -11.73 8.15 -9.90
CA ASN A 177 -13.05 8.71 -10.19
C ASN A 177 -13.53 9.70 -9.13
N GLN A 178 -13.07 9.58 -7.87
CA GLN A 178 -13.30 10.62 -6.86
C GLN A 178 -12.52 11.89 -7.20
N MET A 179 -11.26 11.75 -7.60
CA MET A 179 -10.37 12.88 -7.92
C MET A 179 -10.73 13.62 -9.22
N LYS A 180 -11.48 13.01 -10.14
CA LYS A 180 -12.03 13.70 -11.32
C LYS A 180 -13.31 14.50 -11.03
N GLN A 181 -14.06 14.18 -9.98
CA GLN A 181 -15.28 14.92 -9.61
C GLN A 181 -15.01 16.05 -8.60
N LEU A 182 -13.93 15.95 -7.83
CA LEU A 182 -13.51 16.96 -6.86
C LEU A 182 -13.35 18.37 -7.48
N PRO A 183 -12.70 18.57 -8.65
CA PRO A 183 -12.53 19.90 -9.23
C PRO A 183 -13.85 20.57 -9.64
N ALA A 184 -14.82 19.79 -10.14
CA ALA A 184 -16.11 20.31 -10.55
C ALA A 184 -16.99 20.71 -9.36
N ARG A 185 -16.95 19.91 -8.27
CA ARG A 185 -17.65 20.24 -7.02
C ARG A 185 -17.01 21.43 -6.32
N ASP A 186 -15.69 21.49 -6.27
CA ASP A 186 -14.96 22.58 -5.63
C ASP A 186 -15.16 23.91 -6.39
N MET A 187 -15.25 23.86 -7.72
CA MET A 187 -15.60 25.02 -8.55
C MET A 187 -17.04 25.52 -8.28
N LEU A 188 -18.02 24.61 -8.18
CA LEU A 188 -19.41 24.98 -7.86
C LEU A 188 -19.54 25.57 -6.45
N LEU A 189 -18.92 24.95 -5.44
CA LEU A 189 -18.87 25.48 -4.08
C LEU A 189 -18.15 26.84 -4.01
N SER A 190 -17.07 27.02 -4.77
CA SER A 190 -16.34 28.30 -4.83
C SER A 190 -17.11 29.41 -5.53
N MET A 191 -18.01 29.08 -6.46
CA MET A 191 -18.94 30.04 -7.07
C MET A 191 -20.04 30.42 -6.08
N GLU A 192 -20.65 29.45 -5.39
CA GLU A 192 -21.69 29.67 -4.38
C GLU A 192 -21.18 30.54 -3.22
N ILE A 193 -19.95 30.30 -2.73
CA ILE A 193 -19.32 31.10 -1.67
C ILE A 193 -19.08 32.55 -2.12
N ARG A 194 -18.77 32.77 -3.40
CA ARG A 194 -18.51 34.11 -3.96
C ARG A 194 -19.79 34.94 -4.10
N ASP A 195 -20.93 34.30 -4.35
CA ASP A 195 -22.21 34.97 -4.53
C ASP A 195 -23.00 35.14 -3.22
N LEU A 196 -22.60 34.43 -2.15
CA LEU A 196 -23.21 34.53 -0.81
C LEU A 196 -23.28 35.96 -0.26
N PRO A 197 -22.21 36.80 -0.31
CA PRO A 197 -22.25 38.16 0.23
C PRO A 197 -23.28 39.06 -0.47
N ARG A 198 -23.37 38.97 -1.81
CA ARG A 198 -24.37 39.73 -2.57
C ARG A 198 -25.79 39.32 -2.21
N ARG A 199 -26.02 38.01 -2.05
CA ARG A 199 -27.33 37.47 -1.66
C ARG A 199 -27.71 37.88 -0.23
N VAL A 200 -26.74 38.00 0.66
CA VAL A 200 -26.94 38.52 2.03
C VAL A 200 -27.31 40.00 1.99
N ASP A 201 -26.56 40.83 1.24
CA ASP A 201 -26.85 42.26 1.10
C ASP A 201 -28.24 42.52 0.49
N GLU A 202 -28.60 41.78 -0.57
CA GLU A 202 -29.93 41.87 -1.18
C GLU A 202 -31.05 41.47 -0.21
N SER A 203 -30.80 40.44 0.61
CA SER A 203 -31.71 39.99 1.66
C SER A 203 -31.89 41.05 2.76
N GLU A 204 -30.79 41.64 3.23
CA GLU A 204 -30.81 42.68 4.27
C GLU A 204 -31.52 43.95 3.77
N THR A 205 -31.30 44.32 2.51
CA THR A 205 -31.96 45.49 1.89
C THR A 205 -33.47 45.30 1.80
N LYS A 206 -33.92 44.12 1.35
CA LYS A 206 -35.36 43.76 1.33
C LYS A 206 -35.96 43.72 2.73
N ASN A 207 -35.24 43.20 3.71
CA ASN A 207 -35.68 43.20 5.11
C ASN A 207 -35.86 44.62 5.66
N ARG A 208 -34.93 45.52 5.34
CA ARG A 208 -35.00 46.92 5.75
C ARG A 208 -36.17 47.66 5.10
N GLU A 209 -36.45 47.37 3.83
CA GLU A 209 -37.60 47.91 3.10
C GLU A 209 -38.93 47.40 3.66
N LEU A 210 -39.03 46.10 3.97
CA LEU A 210 -40.20 45.51 4.63
C LEU A 210 -40.49 46.16 5.99
N LEU A 211 -39.46 46.36 6.82
CA LEU A 211 -39.58 47.05 8.11
C LEU A 211 -40.03 48.52 7.94
N ALA A 212 -39.51 49.23 6.93
CA ALA A 212 -39.92 50.60 6.64
C ALA A 212 -41.38 50.67 6.17
N ASN A 213 -41.83 49.71 5.35
CA ASN A 213 -43.22 49.63 4.90
C ASN A 213 -44.18 49.30 6.06
N LEU A 214 -43.78 48.42 6.98
CA LEU A 214 -44.54 48.14 8.22
C LEU A 214 -44.65 49.37 9.12
N SER A 215 -43.58 50.16 9.28
CA SER A 215 -43.62 51.40 10.09
C SER A 215 -44.53 52.48 9.49
N LYS A 216 -44.64 52.55 8.15
CA LYS A 216 -45.54 53.49 7.47
C LYS A 216 -47.01 53.05 7.53
N ALA A 217 -47.27 51.75 7.69
CA ALA A 217 -48.60 51.20 7.90
C ALA A 217 -49.10 51.33 9.35
N GLY A 218 -48.23 51.68 10.30
CA GLY A 218 -48.51 51.71 11.75
C GLY A 218 -48.92 53.07 12.34
N GLY A 219 -49.46 53.99 11.55
CA GLY A 219 -49.96 55.28 12.05
C GLY A 219 -51.44 55.23 12.43
N GLY A 220 -51.78 54.78 13.64
CA GLY A 220 -53.16 54.83 14.16
C GLY A 220 -53.39 54.30 15.57
N THR A 221 -53.22 55.18 16.57
CA THR A 221 -53.93 55.27 17.88
C THR A 221 -53.94 54.08 18.88
N GLY A 222 -53.48 54.36 20.13
CA GLY A 222 -54.26 54.00 21.34
C GLY A 222 -53.74 52.92 22.31
N SER A 223 -52.88 53.32 23.28
CA SER A 223 -52.92 53.07 24.74
C SER A 223 -53.15 51.67 25.41
N VAL A 224 -52.28 51.42 26.42
CA VAL A 224 -52.42 50.71 27.73
C VAL A 224 -51.91 49.25 27.92
N SER A 225 -50.90 49.20 28.80
CA SER A 225 -50.27 48.23 29.74
C SER A 225 -50.96 46.95 30.23
N VAL A 226 -50.15 45.90 30.55
CA VAL A 226 -49.99 45.13 31.83
C VAL A 226 -48.70 44.25 31.70
N GLU A 227 -47.59 44.50 32.44
CA GLU A 227 -47.06 43.79 33.65
C GLU A 227 -46.73 42.28 33.45
N SER A 228 -45.66 41.63 33.93
CA SER A 228 -44.67 41.89 34.99
C SER A 228 -43.41 40.97 34.89
N THR A 229 -42.34 41.39 35.57
CA THR A 229 -41.08 40.73 36.01
C THR A 229 -39.81 40.79 35.14
N PRO A 230 -38.65 41.18 35.74
CA PRO A 230 -37.40 41.40 35.03
C PRO A 230 -36.47 40.18 35.09
N VAL A 231 -35.89 39.79 33.96
CA VAL A 231 -34.64 39.03 33.95
C VAL A 231 -33.57 39.91 33.31
N VAL A 232 -32.74 40.49 34.17
CA VAL A 232 -31.54 41.22 33.78
C VAL A 232 -30.57 40.26 33.10
N VAL A 233 -30.31 40.45 31.80
CA VAL A 233 -29.05 40.00 31.19
C VAL A 233 -28.47 41.16 30.40
N HIS A 234 -27.56 41.88 31.06
CA HIS A 234 -26.56 42.71 30.38
C HIS A 234 -25.80 41.84 29.37
N ARG A 235 -26.00 42.05 28.07
CA ARG A 235 -25.05 41.57 27.06
C ARG A 235 -24.10 42.70 26.72
N ASN A 236 -23.13 42.88 27.60
CA ASN A 236 -21.97 43.72 27.37
C ASN A 236 -21.03 43.01 26.39
N MET A 237 -20.52 43.74 25.40
CA MET A 237 -19.67 43.22 24.33
C MET A 237 -18.38 42.56 24.85
N LYS A 238 -17.99 41.43 24.22
CA LYS A 238 -16.64 41.17 23.68
C LYS A 238 -16.65 39.91 22.80
N PRO A 239 -16.07 39.92 21.59
CA PRO A 239 -15.92 38.72 20.77
C PRO A 239 -14.77 37.88 21.33
N ARG A 240 -15.09 36.87 22.13
CA ARG A 240 -14.13 35.86 22.60
C ARG A 240 -14.79 34.49 22.58
N SER A 241 -14.68 33.76 21.47
CA SER A 241 -14.67 32.29 21.49
C SER A 241 -14.28 31.58 20.17
N ALA A 242 -13.41 32.18 19.34
CA ALA A 242 -12.77 31.43 18.24
C ALA A 242 -11.24 31.33 18.40
N THR A 243 -10.61 32.27 19.10
CA THR A 243 -9.14 32.35 19.17
C THR A 243 -8.51 31.51 20.30
N ILE A 244 -9.27 31.01 21.28
CA ILE A 244 -8.69 30.19 22.38
C ILE A 244 -8.57 28.72 21.97
N ILE A 245 -9.54 28.19 21.22
CA ILE A 245 -9.51 26.80 20.73
C ILE A 245 -8.40 26.62 19.68
N LEU A 246 -8.22 27.59 18.79
CA LEU A 246 -7.14 27.58 17.80
C LEU A 246 -5.74 27.74 18.43
N LYS A 247 -5.59 28.50 19.53
CA LYS A 247 -4.28 28.64 20.22
C LYS A 247 -3.89 27.39 21.02
N ARG A 248 -4.85 26.58 21.48
CA ARG A 248 -4.58 25.33 22.20
C ARG A 248 -4.14 24.20 21.24
N ILE A 249 -4.71 24.15 20.03
CA ILE A 249 -4.35 23.17 18.98
C ILE A 249 -2.98 23.49 18.34
N LEU A 250 -2.62 24.78 18.20
CA LEU A 250 -1.31 25.21 17.70
C LEU A 250 -0.16 25.02 18.72
N ASN A 251 -0.44 25.05 20.02
CA ASN A 251 0.60 24.84 21.06
C ASN A 251 0.90 23.36 21.34
N GLU A 252 -0.01 22.42 21.02
CA GLU A 252 0.27 20.97 21.10
C GLU A 252 1.07 20.45 19.89
N THR A 253 1.15 21.22 18.81
CA THR A 253 1.90 20.86 17.58
C THR A 253 3.27 21.51 17.47
N ALA A 254 3.69 22.35 18.44
CA ALA A 254 4.96 23.07 18.42
C ALA A 254 5.95 22.68 19.55
N ALA A 255 5.66 21.64 20.33
CA ALA A 255 6.41 21.30 21.55
C ALA A 255 7.30 20.03 21.49
N ASP A 256 7.47 19.35 20.35
CA ASP A 256 8.42 18.21 20.25
C ASP A 256 9.18 18.19 18.91
N GLY A 257 9.78 19.33 18.56
CA GLY A 257 10.65 19.47 17.39
C GLY A 257 11.82 20.42 17.66
N ASP A 258 12.91 19.83 18.14
CA ASP A 258 14.32 20.27 18.11
C ASP A 258 14.79 21.53 18.85
N ALA A 259 15.73 21.29 19.79
CA ALA A 259 16.83 22.20 20.10
C ALA A 259 18.15 21.42 20.22
N ASP A 260 18.99 21.67 19.22
CA ASP A 260 20.36 21.25 18.96
C ASP A 260 21.36 21.24 20.14
N GLY A 261 22.34 20.33 20.05
CA GLY A 261 23.72 20.80 19.80
C GLY A 261 24.80 20.59 20.87
N ALA A 262 25.75 19.69 20.52
CA ALA A 262 27.20 19.74 20.76
C ALA A 262 27.83 19.23 22.08
N GLY A 263 28.76 18.25 21.93
CA GLY A 263 30.11 18.42 22.50
C GLY A 263 30.75 17.28 23.31
N SER A 264 31.45 16.38 22.61
CA SER A 264 32.81 15.85 22.94
C SER A 264 33.05 14.75 24.01
N SER A 265 33.68 13.67 23.52
CA SER A 265 34.81 12.92 24.09
C SER A 265 34.76 12.39 25.54
N LYS A 266 34.76 11.05 25.68
CA LYS A 266 35.86 10.35 26.38
C LYS A 266 35.85 8.83 26.16
N LYS A 267 37.06 8.38 25.84
CA LYS A 267 37.59 7.02 25.77
C LYS A 267 37.79 6.50 27.19
N THR A 268 37.29 5.30 27.53
CA THR A 268 37.91 4.49 28.58
C THR A 268 37.66 3.00 28.38
N LYS A 269 38.77 2.29 28.48
CA LYS A 269 39.04 0.86 28.41
C LYS A 269 38.90 0.26 29.82
N ARG A 270 38.62 -1.05 29.87
CA ARG A 270 38.83 -2.07 30.94
C ARG A 270 37.52 -2.82 31.19
N ASP A 271 37.49 -4.15 31.28
CA ASP A 271 38.54 -5.15 31.53
C ASP A 271 38.63 -6.24 30.46
#